data_AF-A0A8B9QIH4-F1
#
_entry.id   AF-A0A8B9QIH4-F1
#
_cell.length_a   1.000
_cell.length_b   1.000
_cell.length_c   1.000
_cell.angle_alpha   90.00
_cell.angle_beta   90.00
_cell.angle_gamma   90.00
#
_symmetry.space_group_name_H-M   'P 1'
#
loop_
_entity.id
_entity.type
_entity.pdbx_description
1 polymer ?
#
loop_
_entity_poly.entity_id
_entity_poly.type
_entity_poly.pdbx_seq_one_letter_code
_entity_poly.pdbx_strand_id
1 'polypeptide(L)'
;VPCCARLPCTLIAHTLLCPLLVHASPCTLLLPCTPLGHDAYNTVVRYFGESPKTTPPSVFFPVFVRFIRSYKDAEQENETRKKQEEVMREKMLAQEAKKLEKRNKWQQQELIAELRRRQAKDHRPVYEGKDGTIEDIITGTVPSRPRPGRLGPTAAGAGVSRASLCLPCPCPRLQR
;
A
#
# COMPACT_ATOMS: atom_id res chain seq x y z
N VAL A 1 16.89 -11.34 -48.25
CA VAL A 1 16.05 -12.42 -48.80
C VAL A 1 15.71 -13.37 -47.65
N PRO A 2 14.44 -13.56 -47.26
CA PRO A 2 14.06 -14.15 -45.98
C PRO A 2 13.60 -15.62 -46.12
N CYS A 3 14.08 -16.55 -45.28
CA CYS A 3 13.54 -17.90 -45.05
C CYS A 3 14.15 -18.41 -43.72
N CYS A 4 13.49 -18.78 -42.64
CA CYS A 4 12.08 -18.93 -42.28
C CYS A 4 11.95 -18.54 -40.80
N ALA A 5 11.30 -17.43 -40.51
CA ALA A 5 10.68 -17.19 -39.22
C ALA A 5 9.17 -17.27 -39.44
N ARG A 6 8.53 -18.40 -39.12
CA ARG A 6 7.08 -18.45 -38.88
C ARG A 6 6.65 -19.69 -38.10
N LEU A 7 6.00 -19.38 -36.99
CA LEU A 7 5.05 -20.12 -36.14
C LEU A 7 5.57 -20.84 -34.88
N PRO A 8 4.88 -20.60 -33.73
CA PRO A 8 5.25 -21.15 -32.44
C PRO A 8 4.91 -22.64 -32.40
N CYS A 9 5.87 -23.45 -31.98
CA CYS A 9 5.66 -24.87 -31.74
C CYS A 9 4.88 -25.06 -30.42
N THR A 10 3.58 -24.79 -30.43
CA THR A 10 2.65 -25.23 -29.40
C THR A 10 2.12 -26.62 -29.77
N LEU A 11 2.68 -27.66 -29.13
CA LEU A 11 2.09 -28.94 -28.72
C LEU A 11 1.17 -29.78 -29.67
N ILE A 12 0.91 -29.39 -30.92
CA ILE A 12 -0.06 -30.09 -31.81
C ILE A 12 0.60 -30.62 -33.11
N ALA A 13 1.91 -30.46 -33.30
CA ALA A 13 2.59 -30.90 -34.54
C ALA A 13 3.14 -32.34 -34.51
N HIS A 14 2.81 -33.15 -33.49
CA HIS A 14 3.41 -34.49 -33.33
C HIS A 14 2.73 -35.60 -34.16
N THR A 15 1.54 -35.38 -34.70
CA THR A 15 0.75 -36.48 -35.32
C THR A 15 0.61 -36.40 -36.84
N LEU A 16 0.82 -35.24 -37.47
CA LEU A 16 0.55 -35.08 -38.92
C LEU A 16 1.76 -34.66 -39.76
N LEU A 17 2.82 -34.09 -39.15
CA LEU A 17 4.02 -33.65 -39.89
C LEU A 17 5.13 -34.72 -39.96
N CYS A 18 5.14 -35.70 -39.06
CA CYS A 18 6.17 -36.74 -39.02
C CYS A 18 6.24 -37.64 -40.28
N PRO A 19 5.13 -38.00 -40.98
CA PRO A 19 5.23 -38.87 -42.14
C PRO A 19 5.71 -38.16 -43.42
N LEU A 20 5.48 -36.84 -43.55
CA LEU A 20 5.84 -36.09 -44.76
C LEU A 20 7.32 -35.68 -44.80
N LEU A 21 7.98 -35.60 -43.64
CA LEU A 21 9.40 -35.26 -43.54
C LEU A 21 10.34 -36.43 -43.87
N VAL A 22 9.81 -37.65 -44.05
CA VAL A 22 10.61 -38.85 -44.34
C VAL A 22 10.95 -38.97 -45.85
N HIS A 23 10.30 -38.18 -46.71
CA HIS A 23 10.55 -38.18 -48.17
C HIS A 23 11.46 -37.04 -48.65
N ALA A 24 11.89 -36.13 -47.77
CA ALA A 24 12.88 -35.11 -48.12
C ALA A 24 14.27 -35.60 -47.69
N SER A 25 15.12 -35.92 -48.67
CA SER A 25 16.52 -36.31 -48.48
C SER A 25 17.19 -35.54 -47.34
N PRO A 26 17.60 -36.20 -46.24
CA PRO A 26 18.19 -35.50 -45.11
C PRO A 26 19.68 -35.30 -45.40
N CYS A 27 20.08 -34.33 -46.22
CA CYS A 27 21.51 -33.98 -46.27
C CYS A 27 21.91 -32.65 -46.94
N THR A 28 21.13 -32.05 -47.84
CA THR A 28 21.61 -30.85 -48.57
C THR A 28 21.41 -29.52 -47.85
N LEU A 29 20.44 -29.41 -46.92
CA LEU A 29 20.17 -28.18 -46.16
C LEU A 29 20.80 -28.15 -44.75
N LEU A 30 21.31 -29.28 -44.26
CA LEU A 30 22.02 -29.36 -42.98
C LEU A 30 23.50 -28.97 -43.14
N LEU A 31 24.11 -29.29 -44.28
CA LEU A 31 25.52 -29.00 -44.58
C LEU A 31 25.89 -27.51 -44.55
N PRO A 32 25.01 -26.54 -44.89
CA PRO A 32 25.27 -25.11 -44.70
C PRO A 32 25.08 -24.63 -43.25
N CYS A 33 24.26 -25.32 -42.44
CA CYS A 33 24.03 -24.95 -41.04
C CYS A 33 25.15 -25.43 -40.10
N THR A 34 25.83 -26.53 -40.43
CA THR A 34 26.94 -27.04 -39.61
C THR A 34 28.15 -26.09 -39.52
N PRO A 35 28.68 -25.48 -40.61
CA PRO A 35 29.78 -24.52 -40.50
C PRO A 35 29.32 -23.22 -39.81
N LEU A 36 28.11 -22.74 -40.10
CA LEU A 36 27.59 -21.50 -39.49
C LEU A 36 27.39 -21.64 -37.97
N GLY A 37 26.89 -22.80 -37.52
CA GLY A 37 26.74 -23.10 -36.09
C GLY A 37 28.09 -23.27 -35.38
N HIS A 38 29.08 -23.87 -36.05
CA HIS A 38 30.43 -24.01 -35.52
C HIS A 38 31.13 -22.65 -35.37
N ASP A 39 31.01 -21.77 -36.37
CA ASP A 39 31.60 -20.43 -36.32
C ASP A 39 30.93 -19.53 -35.27
N ALA A 40 29.61 -19.64 -35.12
CA ALA A 40 28.88 -18.96 -34.04
C ALA A 40 29.38 -19.41 -32.66
N TYR A 41 29.53 -20.73 -32.46
CA TYR A 41 30.08 -21.27 -31.22
C TYR A 41 31.49 -20.74 -30.94
N ASN A 42 32.38 -20.80 -31.93
CA ASN A 42 33.76 -20.34 -31.80
C ASN A 42 33.85 -18.86 -31.41
N THR A 43 32.98 -18.03 -31.98
CA THR A 43 32.91 -16.59 -31.68
C THR A 43 32.50 -16.34 -30.23
N VAL A 44 31.45 -17.02 -29.76
CA VAL A 44 30.95 -16.85 -28.40
C VAL A 44 31.96 -17.36 -27.37
N VAL A 45 32.57 -18.52 -27.58
CA VAL A 45 33.56 -19.07 -26.62
C VAL A 45 34.78 -18.15 -26.49
N ARG A 46 35.29 -17.62 -27.62
CA ARG A 46 36.38 -16.64 -27.61
C ARG A 46 35.99 -15.33 -26.94
N TYR A 47 34.75 -14.88 -27.12
CA TYR A 47 34.25 -13.68 -26.47
C TYR A 47 34.28 -13.77 -24.94
N PHE A 48 33.97 -14.95 -24.38
CA PHE A 48 34.07 -15.22 -22.94
C PHE A 48 35.50 -15.53 -22.47
N GLY A 49 36.52 -15.40 -23.34
CA GLY A 49 37.92 -15.62 -22.99
C GLY A 49 38.35 -17.09 -22.97
N GLU A 50 37.49 -18.00 -23.42
CA GLU A 50 37.80 -19.42 -23.50
C GLU A 50 38.26 -19.83 -24.91
N SER A 51 38.91 -21.00 -25.00
CA SER A 51 39.33 -21.55 -26.29
C SER A 51 38.32 -22.60 -26.77
N PRO A 52 37.72 -22.45 -27.97
CA PRO A 52 36.78 -23.43 -28.50
C PRO A 52 37.44 -24.78 -28.84
N LYS A 53 38.78 -24.85 -28.82
CA LYS A 53 39.51 -26.12 -28.99
C LYS A 53 39.55 -26.94 -27.71
N THR A 54 39.52 -26.30 -26.54
CA THR A 54 39.68 -26.95 -25.23
C THR A 54 38.38 -26.97 -24.45
N THR A 55 37.44 -26.08 -24.75
CA THR A 55 36.11 -26.07 -24.17
C THR A 55 35.12 -26.56 -25.22
N PRO A 56 34.57 -27.78 -25.09
CA PRO A 56 33.47 -28.24 -25.93
C PRO A 56 32.11 -27.68 -25.43
N PRO A 57 31.05 -27.70 -26.27
CA PRO A 57 29.72 -27.21 -25.90
C PRO A 57 29.17 -27.79 -24.60
N SER A 58 29.48 -29.06 -24.33
CA SER A 58 29.08 -29.78 -23.12
C SER A 58 29.68 -29.23 -21.82
N VAL A 59 30.78 -28.48 -21.89
CA VAL A 59 31.41 -27.82 -20.75
C VAL A 59 31.00 -26.34 -20.69
N PHE A 60 30.94 -25.68 -21.84
CA PHE A 60 30.63 -24.26 -21.95
C PHE A 60 29.18 -23.92 -21.54
N PHE A 61 28.19 -24.57 -22.17
CA PHE A 61 26.78 -24.18 -21.99
C PHE A 61 26.22 -24.43 -20.60
N PRO A 62 26.59 -25.51 -19.87
CA PRO A 62 26.10 -25.71 -18.51
C PRO A 62 26.44 -24.59 -17.52
N VAL A 63 27.45 -23.75 -17.81
CA VAL A 63 27.73 -22.54 -17.02
C VAL A 63 26.51 -21.61 -17.02
N PHE A 64 25.98 -21.29 -18.20
CA PHE A 64 24.80 -20.44 -18.33
C PHE A 64 23.54 -21.13 -17.81
N VAL A 65 23.37 -22.44 -18.03
CA VAL A 65 22.21 -23.18 -17.51
C VAL A 65 22.16 -23.11 -15.98
N ARG A 66 23.30 -23.33 -15.31
CA ARG A 66 23.40 -23.21 -13.84
C ARG A 66 23.17 -21.78 -13.38
N PHE A 67 23.76 -20.81 -14.06
CA PHE A 67 23.58 -19.39 -13.74
C PHE A 67 22.12 -18.96 -13.85
N ILE A 68 21.45 -19.23 -14.98
CA ILE A 68 20.05 -18.86 -15.22
C ILE A 68 19.12 -19.48 -14.17
N ARG A 69 19.33 -20.77 -13.84
CA ARG A 69 18.55 -21.43 -12.80
C ARG A 69 18.75 -20.75 -11.44
N SER A 70 20.01 -20.59 -11.03
CA SER A 70 20.35 -19.99 -9.73
C SER A 70 19.85 -18.55 -9.62
N TYR A 71 19.90 -17.79 -10.72
CA TYR A 71 19.39 -16.42 -10.80
C TYR A 71 17.87 -16.38 -10.61
N LYS A 72 17.11 -17.26 -11.29
CA LYS A 72 15.66 -17.37 -11.11
C LYS A 72 15.27 -17.78 -9.69
N ASP A 73 15.98 -18.76 -9.13
CA ASP A 73 15.76 -19.20 -7.75
C ASP A 73 16.02 -18.05 -6.77
N ALA A 74 17.10 -17.27 -6.98
CA ALA A 74 17.41 -16.10 -6.17
C ALA A 74 16.41 -14.94 -6.34
N GLU A 75 15.88 -14.69 -7.55
CA GLU A 75 14.81 -13.72 -7.76
C GLU A 75 13.56 -14.09 -6.94
N GLN A 76 13.14 -15.36 -7.00
CA GLN A 76 12.00 -15.85 -6.23
C GLN A 76 12.25 -15.73 -4.72
N GLU A 77 13.42 -16.12 -4.24
CA GLU A 77 13.80 -15.99 -2.83
C GLU A 77 13.75 -14.52 -2.38
N ASN A 78 14.31 -13.60 -3.17
CA ASN A 78 14.29 -12.17 -2.87
C ASN A 78 12.87 -11.60 -2.80
N GLU A 79 11.98 -11.99 -3.70
CA GLU A 79 10.57 -11.59 -3.64
C GLU A 79 9.87 -12.11 -2.37
N THR A 80 10.11 -13.37 -2.01
CA THR A 80 9.52 -13.95 -0.79
C THR A 80 10.06 -13.26 0.46
N ARG A 81 11.37 -12.96 0.52
CA ARG A 81 12.00 -12.23 1.62
C ARG A 81 11.40 -10.83 1.77
N LYS A 82 11.27 -10.07 0.68
CA LYS A 82 10.63 -8.74 0.69
C LYS A 82 9.21 -8.79 1.24
N LYS A 83 8.40 -9.75 0.79
CA LYS A 83 7.02 -9.94 1.29
C LYS A 83 6.98 -10.29 2.77
N GLN A 84 7.87 -11.18 3.23
CA GLN A 84 7.96 -11.55 4.63
C GLN A 84 8.38 -10.38 5.52
N GLU A 85 9.35 -9.58 5.07
CA GLU A 85 9.80 -8.37 5.76
C GLU A 85 8.68 -7.32 5.84
N GLU A 86 7.92 -7.13 4.77
CA GLU A 86 6.76 -6.22 4.76
C GLU A 86 5.68 -6.67 5.73
N VAL A 87 5.29 -7.95 5.70
CA VAL A 87 4.31 -8.51 6.64
C VAL A 87 4.79 -8.40 8.09
N MET A 88 6.07 -8.63 8.36
CA MET A 88 6.66 -8.47 9.68
C MET A 88 6.64 -7.00 10.12
N ARG A 89 6.96 -6.07 9.23
CA ARG A 89 6.96 -4.64 9.49
C ARG A 89 5.55 -4.11 9.77
N GLU A 90 4.56 -4.52 8.99
CA GLU A 90 3.16 -4.16 9.22
C GLU A 90 2.64 -4.68 10.57
N LYS A 91 3.00 -5.91 10.95
CA LYS A 91 2.64 -6.47 12.26
C LYS A 91 3.22 -5.65 13.41
N MET A 92 4.45 -5.16 13.30
CA MET A 92 5.06 -4.30 14.31
C MET A 92 4.34 -2.94 14.40
N LEU A 93 4.06 -2.29 13.26
CA LEU A 93 3.33 -1.02 13.23
C LEU A 93 1.91 -1.15 13.80
N ALA A 94 1.20 -2.22 13.45
CA ALA A 94 -0.13 -2.49 13.99
C ALA A 94 -0.09 -2.76 15.51
N GLN A 95 0.95 -3.42 16.01
CA GLN A 95 1.14 -3.64 17.44
C GLN A 95 1.42 -2.33 18.19
N GLU A 96 2.23 -1.44 17.61
CA GLU A 96 2.50 -0.12 18.16
C GLU A 96 1.25 0.75 18.20
N ALA A 97 0.47 0.80 17.11
CA ALA A 97 -0.79 1.52 17.06
C ALA A 97 -1.78 1.02 18.11
N LYS A 98 -1.92 -0.30 18.29
CA LYS A 98 -2.76 -0.88 19.35
C LYS A 98 -2.28 -0.52 20.75
N LYS A 99 -0.96 -0.44 20.99
CA LYS A 99 -0.41 -0.01 22.28
C LYS A 99 -0.70 1.47 22.54
N LEU A 100 -0.55 2.33 21.53
CA LEU A 100 -0.85 3.76 21.63
C LEU A 100 -2.35 4.00 21.89
N GLU A 101 -3.23 3.31 21.17
CA GLU A 101 -4.68 3.39 21.37
C GLU A 101 -5.07 2.98 22.80
N LYS A 102 -4.52 1.87 23.31
CA LYS A 102 -4.75 1.44 24.70
C LYS A 102 -4.27 2.47 25.71
N ARG A 103 -3.10 3.08 25.49
CA ARG A 103 -2.55 4.13 26.36
C ARG A 103 -3.45 5.37 26.37
N ASN A 104 -3.91 5.82 25.21
CA ASN A 104 -4.83 6.96 25.09
C ASN A 104 -6.18 6.70 25.77
N LYS A 105 -6.75 5.49 25.57
CA LYS A 105 -8.01 5.08 26.25
C LYS A 105 -7.87 5.07 27.77
N TRP A 106 -6.75 4.57 28.29
CA TRP A 106 -6.49 4.56 29.73
C TRP A 106 -6.35 5.98 30.29
N GLN A 107 -5.58 6.85 29.62
CA GLN A 107 -5.46 8.27 30.00
C GLN A 107 -6.82 8.99 29.98
N GLN A 108 -7.66 8.73 28.99
CA GLN A 108 -9.00 9.32 28.91
C GLN A 108 -9.89 8.83 30.07
N GLN A 109 -9.85 7.52 30.38
CA GLN A 109 -10.61 6.96 31.51
C GLN A 109 -10.16 7.55 32.86
N GLU A 110 -8.86 7.77 33.05
CA GLU A 110 -8.32 8.38 34.27
C GLU A 110 -8.80 9.83 34.43
N LEU A 111 -8.78 10.62 33.35
CA LEU A 111 -9.32 11.98 33.35
C LEU A 111 -10.83 12.00 33.67
N ILE A 112 -11.61 11.10 33.07
CA ILE A 112 -13.06 10.99 33.34
C ILE A 112 -13.30 10.59 34.80
N ALA A 113 -12.53 9.65 35.34
CA ALA A 113 -12.67 9.21 36.74
C ALA A 113 -12.35 10.35 37.72
N GLU A 114 -11.31 11.13 37.44
CA GLU A 114 -10.94 12.28 38.25
C GLU A 114 -12.01 13.40 38.20
N LEU A 115 -12.54 13.72 37.01
CA LEU A 115 -13.66 14.66 36.86
C LEU A 115 -14.91 14.20 37.61
N ARG A 116 -15.24 12.90 37.56
CA ARG A 116 -16.37 12.32 38.32
C ARG A 116 -16.17 12.41 39.83
N ARG A 117 -14.95 12.20 40.34
CA ARG A 117 -14.66 12.38 41.77
C ARG A 117 -14.86 13.84 42.20
N ARG A 118 -14.46 14.80 41.37
CA ARG A 118 -14.65 16.24 41.64
C ARG A 118 -16.13 16.61 41.61
N GLN A 119 -16.87 16.18 40.59
CA GLN A 119 -18.32 16.39 40.52
C GLN A 119 -19.08 15.73 41.68
N ALA A 120 -18.67 14.53 42.14
CA ALA A 120 -19.29 13.87 43.30
C ALA A 120 -18.97 14.58 44.63
N LYS A 121 -17.83 15.30 44.70
CA LYS A 121 -17.44 16.10 45.86
C LYS A 121 -18.16 17.44 45.90
N ASP A 122 -18.42 18.04 44.73
CA ASP A 122 -19.20 19.29 44.57
C ASP A 122 -20.72 19.05 44.61
N HIS A 123 -21.20 17.91 44.13
CA HIS A 123 -22.59 17.47 44.27
C HIS A 123 -22.83 16.77 45.62
N ARG A 124 -22.34 17.38 46.70
CA ARG A 124 -22.99 17.21 47.99
C ARG A 124 -24.30 17.99 47.90
N PRO A 125 -25.49 17.37 48.06
CA PRO A 125 -26.69 18.16 48.25
C PRO A 125 -26.46 19.01 49.50
N VAL A 126 -26.19 20.29 49.32
CA VAL A 126 -26.27 21.28 50.38
C VAL A 126 -27.76 21.41 50.66
N TYR A 127 -28.27 20.51 51.51
CA TYR A 127 -29.55 20.71 52.16
C TYR A 127 -29.30 21.70 53.29
N GLU A 128 -29.32 22.99 52.95
CA GLU A 128 -29.73 24.01 53.92
C GLU A 128 -31.22 24.24 53.72
N GLY A 129 -31.99 23.24 54.14
CA GLY A 129 -33.34 23.49 54.62
C GLY A 129 -33.24 24.23 55.94
N LYS A 130 -33.28 25.56 55.89
CA LYS A 130 -33.73 26.44 56.97
C LYS A 130 -33.70 27.87 56.45
N ASP A 131 -34.86 28.35 56.02
CA ASP A 131 -35.35 29.72 56.24
C ASP A 131 -36.79 29.76 55.75
N GLY A 132 -37.73 29.79 56.70
CA GLY A 132 -39.18 29.90 56.45
C GLY A 132 -39.63 31.24 55.86
N THR A 133 -38.71 32.06 55.34
CA THR A 133 -39.02 33.38 54.77
C THR A 133 -39.77 33.29 53.44
N ILE A 134 -39.64 32.18 52.70
CA ILE A 134 -40.44 31.95 51.48
C ILE A 134 -41.94 31.83 51.82
N GLU A 135 -42.30 31.33 52.99
CA GLU A 135 -43.70 31.19 53.41
C GLU A 135 -44.33 32.54 53.81
N ASP A 136 -43.52 33.52 54.21
CA ASP A 136 -43.96 34.89 54.51
C ASP A 136 -44.21 35.73 53.26
N ILE A 137 -43.46 35.50 52.18
CA ILE A 137 -43.62 36.23 50.90
C ILE A 137 -44.92 35.82 50.20
N ILE A 138 -45.35 34.57 50.35
CA ILE A 138 -46.50 34.00 49.63
C ILE A 138 -47.84 34.40 50.29
N THR A 139 -47.85 34.78 51.58
CA THR A 139 -49.09 34.97 52.36
C THR A 139 -49.50 36.44 52.59
N GLY A 140 -48.76 37.43 52.08
CA GLY A 140 -49.01 38.87 52.33
C GLY A 140 -49.74 39.61 51.21
N THR A 141 -51.05 39.84 51.40
CA THR A 141 -51.94 40.65 50.55
C THR A 141 -51.67 42.18 50.59
N VAL A 142 -51.18 42.76 49.46
CA VAL A 142 -51.47 44.04 48.70
C VAL A 142 -51.96 45.32 49.47
N PRO A 143 -51.69 46.62 49.05
CA PRO A 143 -51.63 47.10 47.65
C PRO A 143 -50.77 48.36 47.25
N SER A 144 -50.70 48.59 45.90
CA SER A 144 -50.73 49.89 45.17
C SER A 144 -49.48 50.42 44.41
N ARG A 145 -49.37 50.04 43.12
CA ARG A 145 -49.15 50.82 41.84
C ARG A 145 -48.16 52.02 41.73
N PRO A 146 -47.73 52.47 40.51
CA PRO A 146 -47.91 51.94 39.13
C PRO A 146 -46.64 51.88 38.20
N ARG A 147 -46.83 51.16 37.09
CA ARG A 147 -46.11 51.02 35.78
C ARG A 147 -45.69 52.37 35.11
N PRO A 148 -44.79 52.45 34.09
CA PRO A 148 -44.86 51.69 32.80
C PRO A 148 -43.52 51.35 32.07
N GLY A 149 -43.49 50.24 31.32
CA GLY A 149 -43.46 50.27 29.84
C GLY A 149 -42.02 50.13 29.33
N ARG A 150 -41.67 49.67 28.13
CA ARG A 150 -42.31 49.05 26.97
C ARG A 150 -41.11 48.72 26.03
N LEU A 151 -41.34 47.86 25.03
CA LEU A 151 -40.58 47.74 23.76
C LEU A 151 -39.28 46.91 23.78
N GLY A 152 -39.38 45.71 23.19
CA GLY A 152 -38.34 45.26 22.27
C GLY A 152 -38.39 46.06 20.96
N PRO A 153 -37.35 45.93 20.11
CA PRO A 153 -37.65 45.45 18.77
C PRO A 153 -36.63 44.46 18.20
N THR A 154 -37.12 43.88 17.11
CA THR A 154 -36.63 42.85 16.20
C THR A 154 -35.55 43.31 15.22
N ALA A 155 -34.86 42.29 14.67
CA ALA A 155 -34.50 42.07 13.26
C ALA A 155 -33.16 42.56 12.68
N ALA A 156 -32.64 41.67 11.82
CA ALA A 156 -31.72 41.84 10.68
C ALA A 156 -30.27 42.17 11.02
N GLY A 157 -29.23 41.62 10.37
CA GLY A 157 -29.07 40.86 9.14
C GLY A 157 -27.58 40.95 8.73
N ALA A 158 -27.18 40.26 7.66
CA ALA A 158 -25.83 40.13 7.07
C ALA A 158 -24.91 39.13 7.81
N GLY A 159 -24.48 38.00 7.25
CA GLY A 159 -24.19 37.68 5.85
C GLY A 159 -22.81 38.23 5.48
N VAL A 160 -21.80 37.37 5.32
CA VAL A 160 -20.74 37.43 4.28
C VAL A 160 -19.75 36.26 4.43
N SER A 161 -19.70 35.49 3.34
CA SER A 161 -18.60 34.77 2.68
C SER A 161 -17.78 33.68 3.40
N ARG A 162 -17.99 32.46 2.87
CA ARG A 162 -17.09 31.30 2.90
C ARG A 162 -15.79 31.62 2.15
N ALA A 163 -14.64 31.42 2.80
CA ALA A 163 -13.35 31.33 2.12
C ALA A 163 -12.95 29.86 2.01
N SER A 164 -13.01 29.34 0.77
CA SER A 164 -12.46 28.05 0.37
C SER A 164 -10.97 28.26 0.07
N LEU A 165 -10.09 27.76 0.95
CA LEU A 165 -8.66 27.71 0.68
C LEU A 165 -8.33 26.35 0.05
N CYS A 166 -8.28 26.32 -1.28
CA CYS A 166 -7.60 25.27 -2.03
C CYS A 166 -6.09 25.48 -1.85
N LEU A 167 -5.40 24.50 -1.26
CA LEU A 167 -3.94 24.48 -1.24
C LEU A 167 -3.39 24.12 -2.63
N PRO A 168 -2.33 24.80 -3.11
CA PRO A 168 -1.68 24.44 -4.37
C PRO A 168 -0.75 23.24 -4.19
N CYS A 169 -0.91 22.23 -5.05
CA CYS A 169 0.04 21.13 -5.21
C CYS A 169 1.34 21.62 -5.88
N PRO A 170 2.53 21.26 -5.37
CA PRO A 170 3.77 21.44 -6.12
C PRO A 170 4.01 20.23 -7.05
N CYS A 171 3.94 20.46 -8.37
CA CYS A 171 4.46 19.53 -9.36
C CYS A 171 6.00 19.58 -9.39
N PRO A 172 6.73 18.45 -9.38
CA PRO A 172 8.16 18.45 -9.69
C PRO A 172 8.37 18.61 -11.20
N ARG A 173 9.15 19.63 -11.57
CA ARG A 173 9.68 19.84 -12.93
C ARG A 173 10.61 18.70 -13.30
N LEU A 174 10.31 18.02 -14.40
CA LEU A 174 11.25 17.14 -15.09
C LEU A 174 12.30 18.03 -15.79
N GLN A 175 13.57 17.87 -15.44
CA GLN A 175 14.69 18.55 -16.11
C GLN A 175 15.78 17.50 -16.39
N ARG A 176 16.05 17.36 -17.70
CA ARG A 176 17.07 16.56 -18.40
C ARG A 176 16.86 15.05 -18.49
#